data_AF-L5L0B9-F1
#
_entry.id   AF-L5L0B9-F1
#
_cell.length_a   1.000
_cell.length_b   1.000
_cell.length_c   1.000
_cell.angle_alpha   90.00
_cell.angle_beta   90.00
_cell.angle_gamma   90.00
#
_symmetry.space_group_name_H-M   'P 1'
#
loop_
_entity.id
_entity.type
_entity.pdbx_description
1 polymer ?
#
loop_
_entity_poly.entity_id
_entity_poly.type
_entity_poly.pdbx_seq_one_letter_code
_entity_poly.pdbx_strand_id
1 'polypeptide(L)' 'MFHGGTNFGYWNGADEKGHFLPITTSYDYDAPISEAGDPTPKLFALRNVISQVPYHFIKR' A
#
# COMPACT_ATOMS: atom_id res chain seq x y z
N MET A 1 0.05 1.37 -2.52
CA MET A 1 -1.00 1.82 -1.57
C MET A 1 -0.33 2.26 -0.27
N PHE A 2 -0.99 3.06 0.60
CA PHE A 2 -0.46 3.36 1.94
C PHE A 2 -0.79 2.24 2.95
N HIS A 3 -2.01 1.74 2.88
CA HIS A 3 -2.46 0.46 3.42
C HIS A 3 -3.28 -0.19 2.33
N GLY A 4 -3.03 -1.47 2.04
CA GLY A 4 -3.67 -2.17 0.93
C GLY A 4 -4.90 -2.99 1.35
N GLY A 5 -4.73 -3.87 2.34
CA GLY A 5 -5.79 -4.73 2.87
C GLY A 5 -6.04 -5.98 2.02
N THR A 6 -7.30 -6.38 1.88
CA THR A 6 -7.71 -7.64 1.26
C THR A 6 -8.87 -7.43 0.29
N ASN A 7 -8.80 -8.05 -0.88
CA ASN A 7 -9.93 -8.19 -1.80
C ASN A 7 -10.83 -9.34 -1.34
N PHE A 8 -11.74 -9.08 -0.40
CA PHE A 8 -12.60 -10.14 0.16
C PHE A 8 -13.54 -10.77 -0.86
N GLY A 9 -13.87 -12.06 -0.66
CA GLY A 9 -14.86 -12.78 -1.47
C GLY A 9 -14.47 -12.81 -2.95
N TYR A 10 -15.36 -12.30 -3.81
CA TYR A 10 -15.20 -12.26 -5.26
C TYR A 10 -14.89 -10.87 -5.80
N TRP A 11 -14.35 -9.99 -4.96
CA TRP A 11 -14.01 -8.62 -5.35
C TRP A 11 -12.61 -8.50 -5.97
N ASN A 12 -11.87 -9.60 -6.13
CA ASN A 12 -10.58 -9.56 -6.79
C ASN A 12 -10.75 -9.29 -8.29
N GLY A 13 -9.92 -8.40 -8.83
CA GLY A 13 -9.90 -8.09 -10.25
C GLY A 13 -9.05 -9.06 -11.07
N ALA A 14 -8.81 -8.68 -12.31
CA ALA A 14 -7.86 -9.33 -13.20
C ALA A 14 -7.22 -8.28 -14.12
N ASP A 15 -6.04 -8.59 -14.63
CA ASP A 15 -5.36 -7.87 -15.71
C ASP A 15 -5.35 -8.75 -16.98
N GLU A 16 -5.05 -8.17 -18.13
CA GLU A 16 -4.92 -8.87 -19.39
C GLU A 16 -3.69 -8.39 -20.16
N LYS A 17 -2.71 -9.29 -20.34
CA LYS A 17 -1.48 -9.01 -21.11
C LYS A 17 -1.24 -10.10 -22.14
N GLY A 18 -2.20 -10.26 -23.05
CA GLY A 18 -2.24 -11.35 -24.04
C GLY A 18 -2.71 -12.69 -23.48
N HIS A 19 -3.03 -12.74 -22.19
CA HIS A 19 -3.73 -13.82 -21.50
C HIS A 19 -4.32 -13.27 -20.18
N PHE A 20 -5.30 -13.97 -19.64
CA PHE A 20 -5.99 -13.61 -18.39
C PHE A 20 -5.07 -13.78 -17.18
N LEU A 21 -4.96 -12.73 -16.37
CA LEU A 21 -4.12 -12.69 -15.17
C LEU A 21 -4.96 -12.30 -13.95
N PRO A 22 -5.50 -13.28 -13.18
CA PRO A 22 -6.29 -12.97 -12.00
C PRO A 22 -5.42 -12.33 -10.92
N ILE A 23 -5.95 -11.30 -10.26
CA ILE A 23 -5.28 -10.66 -9.11
C ILE A 23 -5.61 -11.47 -7.85
N THR A 24 -4.63 -11.59 -6.95
CA THR A 24 -4.77 -12.33 -5.70
C THR A 24 -5.75 -11.68 -4.73
N THR A 25 -6.27 -12.47 -3.79
CA THR A 25 -7.08 -11.98 -2.67
C THR A 25 -6.30 -11.02 -1.78
N SER A 26 -5.04 -11.35 -1.47
CA SER A 26 -4.16 -10.42 -0.75
C SER A 26 -3.97 -9.15 -1.58
N TYR A 27 -4.16 -8.01 -0.93
CA TYR A 27 -3.92 -6.70 -1.50
C TYR A 27 -2.90 -5.92 -0.66
N ASP A 28 -2.01 -6.63 0.06
CA ASP A 28 -0.93 -6.06 0.89
C ASP A 28 -0.12 -4.97 0.17
N TYR A 29 0.13 -5.18 -1.12
CA TYR A 29 0.79 -4.24 -2.02
C TYR A 29 2.25 -3.91 -1.63
N ASP A 30 2.86 -4.65 -0.68
CA ASP A 30 4.12 -4.24 -0.04
C ASP A 30 3.99 -2.79 0.48
N ALA A 31 2.83 -2.47 1.07
CA ALA A 31 2.51 -1.14 1.54
C ALA A 31 3.26 -0.79 2.85
N PRO A 32 3.33 0.50 3.22
CA PRO A 32 3.79 0.92 4.55
C PRO A 32 3.05 0.23 5.71
N ILE A 33 1.77 -0.09 5.54
CA ILE A 33 0.98 -0.88 6.50
C ILE A 33 0.57 -2.18 5.82
N SER A 34 0.88 -3.31 6.45
CA SER A 34 0.59 -4.65 5.93
C SER A 34 -0.90 -4.90 5.72
N GLU A 35 -1.26 -5.98 5.03
CA GLU A 35 -2.64 -6.43 4.86
C GLU A 35 -3.41 -6.53 6.20
N ALA A 36 -2.78 -6.99 7.27
CA ALA A 36 -3.41 -7.13 8.59
C ALA A 36 -3.40 -5.83 9.43
N GLY A 37 -2.80 -4.75 8.93
CA GLY A 37 -2.71 -3.48 9.64
C GLY A 37 -1.40 -3.26 10.40
N ASP A 38 -0.40 -4.13 10.24
CA ASP A 38 0.87 -4.02 10.96
C ASP A 38 1.78 -2.94 10.32
N PRO A 39 2.45 -2.11 11.14
CA PRO A 39 3.53 -1.25 10.67
C PRO A 39 4.66 -2.04 10.01
N THR A 40 5.05 -1.66 8.79
CA THR A 40 6.24 -2.25 8.13
C THR A 40 7.46 -1.34 8.26
N PRO A 41 8.68 -1.84 7.99
CA PRO A 41 9.88 -0.99 7.91
C PRO A 41 9.72 0.22 6.97
N LYS A 42 8.91 0.06 5.92
CA LYS A 42 8.62 1.12 4.95
C LYS A 42 7.83 2.28 5.56
N LEU A 43 6.92 2.02 6.51
CA LEU A 43 6.24 3.09 7.25
C LEU A 43 7.22 3.93 8.06
N PHE A 44 8.16 3.29 8.76
CA PHE A 44 9.14 4.01 9.57
C PHE A 44 10.10 4.82 8.69
N ALA A 45 10.56 4.26 7.57
CA ALA A 45 11.36 4.98 6.59
C ALA A 45 10.63 6.21 6.04
N LEU A 46 9.35 6.07 5.67
CA LEU A 46 8.53 7.19 5.17
C LEU A 46 8.35 8.27 6.24
N ARG A 47 8.01 7.89 7.48
CA ARG A 47 7.89 8.82 8.61
C ARG A 47 9.17 9.61 8.85
N ASN A 48 10.32 8.95 8.76
CA ASN A 48 11.62 9.59 8.92
C ASN A 48 11.84 10.66 7.84
N VAL A 49 11.59 10.33 6.58
CA VAL A 49 11.73 11.30 5.46
C VAL A 49 10.78 12.49 5.63
N ILE A 50 9.51 12.24 5.97
CA ILE A 50 8.52 13.31 6.16
C ILE A 50 8.92 14.22 7.32
N SER A 51 9.45 13.67 8.41
CA SER A 51 9.88 14.45 9.58
C SER A 51 11.03 15.43 9.30
N GLN A 52 11.78 15.20 8.21
CA GLN A 52 12.87 16.09 7.79
C GLN A 52 12.35 17.31 6.98
N VAL A 53 11.09 17.30 6.54
CA VAL A 53 10.53 18.40 5.76
C VAL A 53 10.16 19.56 6.70
N PRO A 54 10.68 20.78 6.48
CA PRO A 54 10.37 21.92 7.34
C PRO A 54 8.87 22.22 7.37
N TYR A 55 8.36 22.56 8.56
CA TYR A 55 6.93 22.75 8.84
C TYR A 55 6.24 23.75 7.89
N HIS A 56 6.96 24.76 7.40
CA HIS A 56 6.42 25.80 6.49
C HIS A 56 6.12 25.28 5.06
N PHE A 57 6.63 24.10 4.67
CA PHE A 57 6.32 23.47 3.38
C PHE A 57 5.14 22.49 3.45
N ILE A 58 4.74 22.05 4.64
CA ILE A 58 3.71 21.02 4.83
C ILE A 58 2.28 21.61 4.88
N LYS A 59 2.13 22.87 5.29
CA LYS A 59 0.82 23.56 5.41
C LYS A 59 0.57 24.61 4.32
N ARG A 60 0.79 24.28 3.04
CA ARG A 60 0.25 25.08 1.93
C ARG A 60 -1.07 24.51 1.45
#